data_AF-A0A085W768-F1
#
_entry.id   AF-A0A085W768-F1
#
_cell.length_a   1.000
_cell.length_b   1.000
_cell.length_c   1.000
_cell.angle_alpha   90.00
_cell.angle_beta   90.00
_cell.angle_gamma   90.00
#
_symmetry.space_group_name_H-M   'P 1'
#
loop_
_entity.id
_entity.type
_entity.pdbx_description
1 polymer ?
#
loop_
_entity_poly.entity_id
_entity_poly.type
_entity_poly.pdbx_seq_one_letter_code
_entity_poly.pdbx_strand_id
1 'polypeptide(L)'
;MPRLLSLALLLTLSTFLLGSDCGEHEAVSLEELRRDVAPPFDYSLYCDPSGTLVGDRSAVLLVHRSEHLERVYADAQAGDARARTVFAQLESAVRLRGAGLANEALGFTCATAPACALQWHFQEELIPSRQAGGTRLRELLAASFERQAKLKGVSNAVLNAALNVLVAGTVLKPGAGGAAEAKAATAEARASSQEAGQLSREATLGRQLMPSHEARTAVDETAAAFEARFAEAEAIERGPRYSVRVEELERYRPAYSQPPSGVPADHPRWSRYVTYWERRYDELTGKRPLPPGESEAKLPLTWRGYDALLGRFQRAREFQHGVTQAMQQEARAAGRGQFLPQEMKRPLVVDNLGLARGEGAPITYADQFVVDEATLGPGKRPQVHTYSTKQHDFSGKRPADASKQFLSDAQEAMTKYGGTVEVRRRGHPLFGQKVVVSRVHIVYDGEKLAGEIREALFEQAQASGVELHFHVP
;
A
#
# COMPACT_ATOMS: atom_id res chain seq x y z
N MET A 1 -11.60 -18.76 18.89
CA MET A 1 -12.72 -18.32 18.04
C MET A 1 -12.42 -18.12 16.53
N PRO A 2 -11.22 -18.40 15.94
CA PRO A 2 -11.03 -18.18 14.48
C PRO A 2 -11.60 -19.29 13.58
N ARG A 3 -11.84 -20.51 14.09
CA ARG A 3 -12.32 -21.64 13.28
C ARG A 3 -13.81 -21.61 12.88
N LEU A 4 -14.63 -20.80 13.57
CA LEU A 4 -16.07 -20.71 13.31
C LEU A 4 -16.40 -19.79 12.10
N LEU A 5 -15.54 -18.81 11.81
CA LEU A 5 -15.72 -17.93 10.64
C LEU A 5 -15.40 -18.63 9.31
N SER A 6 -14.32 -19.43 9.24
CA SER A 6 -14.02 -20.22 8.02
C SER A 6 -15.12 -21.25 7.71
N LEU A 7 -15.80 -21.77 8.73
CA LEU A 7 -16.90 -22.73 8.57
C LEU A 7 -18.14 -22.09 7.92
N ALA A 8 -18.51 -20.89 8.40
CA ALA A 8 -19.61 -20.11 7.83
C ALA A 8 -19.31 -19.69 6.38
N LEU A 9 -18.06 -19.33 6.08
CA LEU A 9 -17.66 -18.89 4.75
C LEU A 9 -17.71 -20.04 3.71
N LEU A 10 -17.32 -21.26 4.09
CA LEU A 10 -17.41 -22.45 3.26
C LEU A 10 -18.87 -22.90 3.01
N LEU A 11 -19.71 -22.84 4.04
CA LEU A 11 -21.15 -23.09 3.93
C LEU A 11 -21.85 -22.08 3.01
N THR A 12 -21.43 -20.81 3.03
CA THR A 12 -21.98 -19.79 2.13
C THR A 12 -21.57 -19.98 0.67
N LEU A 13 -20.36 -20.48 0.40
CA LEU A 13 -19.95 -20.78 -0.98
C LEU A 13 -20.86 -21.86 -1.58
N SER A 14 -21.18 -22.91 -0.82
CA SER A 14 -22.12 -23.96 -1.25
C SER A 14 -23.55 -23.46 -1.47
N THR A 15 -24.07 -22.54 -0.64
CA THR A 15 -25.44 -22.03 -0.78
C THR A 15 -25.63 -21.04 -1.94
N PHE A 16 -24.56 -20.41 -2.43
CA PHE A 16 -24.63 -19.49 -3.58
C PHE A 16 -24.32 -20.16 -4.92
N LEU A 17 -23.66 -21.33 -4.88
CA LEU A 17 -23.34 -22.14 -6.04
C LEU A 17 -24.57 -22.80 -6.67
N LEU A 18 -25.62 -23.04 -5.88
CA LEU A 18 -26.86 -23.66 -6.30
C LEU A 18 -28.01 -22.92 -5.63
N GLY A 19 -28.90 -22.36 -6.44
CA GLY A 19 -30.12 -21.71 -5.94
C GLY A 19 -30.82 -22.60 -4.94
N SER A 20 -31.21 -21.99 -3.81
CA SER A 20 -31.93 -22.57 -2.69
C SER A 20 -32.72 -23.85 -3.02
N ASP A 21 -32.18 -25.00 -2.61
CA ASP A 21 -33.02 -26.12 -2.22
C ASP A 21 -32.41 -26.83 -1.00
N CYS A 22 -33.21 -26.93 0.06
CA CYS A 22 -32.81 -27.53 1.33
C CYS A 22 -32.99 -29.05 1.24
N GLY A 23 -31.96 -29.75 0.78
CA GLY A 23 -31.84 -31.20 0.92
C GLY A 23 -30.82 -31.54 2.01
N GLU A 24 -31.28 -32.11 3.13
CA GLU A 24 -30.42 -32.72 4.14
C GLU A 24 -29.70 -33.93 3.53
N HIS A 25 -28.47 -33.73 3.04
CA HIS A 25 -27.57 -34.83 2.71
C HIS A 25 -26.19 -34.65 3.35
N GLU A 26 -25.73 -35.76 3.92
CA GLU A 26 -24.59 -35.96 4.82
C GLU A 26 -23.39 -35.08 4.49
N ALA A 27 -23.01 -34.26 5.48
CA ALA A 27 -21.92 -33.33 5.35
C ALA A 27 -20.57 -34.07 5.30
N VAL A 28 -19.91 -34.06 4.14
CA VAL A 28 -18.46 -34.35 4.03
C VAL A 28 -17.71 -33.50 5.06
N SER A 29 -16.92 -34.16 5.90
CA SER A 29 -16.26 -33.50 7.03
C SER A 29 -15.07 -32.64 6.57
N LEU A 30 -14.72 -31.60 7.34
CA LEU A 30 -13.50 -30.81 7.12
C LEU A 30 -12.22 -31.67 7.21
N GLU A 31 -12.26 -32.80 7.92
CA GLU A 31 -11.22 -33.83 7.91
C GLU A 31 -11.04 -34.47 6.52
N GLU A 32 -12.11 -34.71 5.77
CA GLU A 32 -12.05 -35.28 4.41
C GLU A 32 -11.59 -34.27 3.35
N LEU A 33 -11.93 -32.99 3.51
CA LEU A 33 -11.41 -31.90 2.68
C LEU A 33 -9.91 -31.65 2.88
N ARG A 34 -9.34 -32.11 4.01
CA ARG A 34 -7.92 -31.92 4.38
C ARG A 34 -7.05 -33.17 4.17
N ARG A 35 -7.62 -34.30 3.77
CA ARG A 35 -6.83 -35.51 3.45
C ARG A 35 -6.26 -35.38 2.04
N ASP A 36 -4.93 -35.28 1.94
CA ASP A 36 -4.14 -35.29 0.70
C ASP A 36 -4.16 -36.62 -0.09
N VAL A 37 -5.10 -37.53 0.20
CA VAL A 37 -5.33 -38.71 -0.64
C VAL A 37 -6.53 -38.41 -1.54
N ALA A 38 -6.32 -37.51 -2.51
CA ALA A 38 -7.30 -37.33 -3.57
C ALA A 38 -7.38 -38.63 -4.41
N PRO A 39 -8.57 -39.17 -4.72
CA PRO A 39 -8.69 -40.26 -5.68
C PRO A 39 -8.11 -39.80 -7.03
N PRO A 40 -7.71 -40.73 -7.93
CA PRO A 40 -7.33 -40.35 -9.28
C PRO A 40 -8.35 -39.41 -9.93
N PHE A 41 -7.86 -38.48 -10.72
CA PHE A 41 -8.72 -37.50 -11.38
C PHE A 41 -9.77 -38.20 -12.27
N ASP A 42 -11.04 -37.94 -11.97
CA ASP A 42 -12.18 -38.37 -12.76
C ASP A 42 -13.24 -37.25 -12.72
N TYR A 43 -13.73 -36.85 -13.89
CA TYR A 43 -14.78 -35.83 -14.01
C TYR A 43 -16.09 -36.23 -13.32
N SER A 44 -16.40 -37.53 -13.23
CA SER A 44 -17.61 -38.03 -12.56
C SER A 44 -17.65 -37.73 -11.06
N LEU A 45 -16.50 -37.41 -10.46
CA LEU A 45 -16.42 -36.93 -9.07
C LEU A 45 -17.02 -35.54 -8.87
N TYR A 46 -17.17 -34.77 -9.96
CA TYR A 46 -17.56 -33.36 -9.89
C TYR A 46 -18.75 -33.01 -10.78
N CYS A 47 -18.89 -33.69 -11.92
CA CYS A 47 -19.86 -33.32 -12.94
C CYS A 47 -20.40 -34.53 -13.72
N ASP A 48 -21.59 -34.36 -14.30
CA ASP A 48 -22.19 -35.32 -15.23
C ASP A 48 -21.44 -35.34 -16.59
N PRO A 49 -21.79 -36.22 -17.53
CA PRO A 49 -21.16 -36.28 -18.85
C PRO A 49 -21.25 -34.98 -19.69
N SER A 50 -22.26 -34.13 -19.44
CA SER A 50 -22.36 -32.80 -20.07
C SER A 50 -21.46 -31.74 -19.42
N GLY A 51 -20.85 -32.05 -18.29
CA GLY A 51 -20.01 -31.10 -17.54
C GLY A 51 -20.81 -30.24 -16.57
N THR A 52 -22.06 -30.59 -16.29
CA THR A 52 -22.87 -29.95 -15.24
C THR A 52 -22.37 -30.45 -13.89
N LEU A 53 -22.04 -29.54 -12.97
CA LEU A 53 -21.60 -29.93 -11.63
C LEU A 53 -22.71 -30.71 -10.91
N VAL A 54 -22.37 -31.86 -10.31
CA VAL A 54 -23.34 -32.75 -9.64
C VAL A 54 -23.15 -32.70 -8.12
N GLY A 55 -24.19 -32.33 -7.38
CA GLY A 55 -24.18 -32.29 -5.91
C GLY A 55 -23.60 -31.00 -5.30
N ASP A 56 -24.08 -30.66 -4.11
CA ASP A 56 -23.97 -29.31 -3.52
C ASP A 56 -22.55 -28.85 -3.17
N ARG A 57 -21.62 -29.80 -3.13
CA ARG A 57 -20.24 -29.57 -2.71
C ARG A 57 -19.21 -29.85 -3.80
N SER A 58 -19.61 -30.25 -4.99
CA SER A 58 -18.68 -30.66 -6.05
C SER A 58 -17.81 -29.53 -6.56
N ALA A 59 -18.35 -28.31 -6.66
CA ALA A 59 -17.55 -27.12 -6.97
C ALA A 59 -16.53 -26.82 -5.85
N VAL A 60 -16.94 -26.89 -4.59
CA VAL A 60 -16.06 -26.64 -3.44
C VAL A 60 -14.95 -27.69 -3.41
N LEU A 61 -15.31 -28.96 -3.55
CA LEU A 61 -14.38 -30.08 -3.56
C LEU A 61 -13.36 -29.96 -4.71
N LEU A 62 -13.82 -29.58 -5.91
CA LEU A 62 -12.95 -29.36 -7.06
C LEU A 62 -11.97 -28.20 -6.81
N VAL A 63 -12.44 -27.06 -6.28
CA VAL A 63 -11.59 -25.90 -5.98
C VAL A 63 -10.53 -26.22 -4.92
N HIS A 64 -10.88 -27.02 -3.91
CA HIS A 64 -9.96 -27.40 -2.84
C HIS A 64 -8.94 -28.48 -3.22
N ARG A 65 -9.24 -29.31 -4.23
CA ARG A 65 -8.29 -30.29 -4.78
C ARG A 65 -7.48 -29.64 -5.90
N SER A 66 -6.43 -28.94 -5.50
CA SER A 66 -5.62 -28.10 -6.39
C SER A 66 -5.21 -28.80 -7.69
N GLU A 67 -4.71 -30.03 -7.63
CA GLU A 67 -4.31 -30.78 -8.84
C GLU A 67 -5.48 -31.07 -9.79
N HIS A 68 -6.67 -31.33 -9.25
CA HIS A 68 -7.86 -31.60 -10.06
C HIS A 68 -8.40 -30.31 -10.68
N LEU A 69 -8.39 -29.19 -9.93
CA LEU A 69 -8.74 -27.87 -10.45
C LEU A 69 -7.86 -27.50 -11.64
N GLU A 70 -6.54 -27.67 -11.50
CA GLU A 70 -5.59 -27.35 -12.56
C GLU A 70 -5.74 -28.27 -13.77
N ARG A 71 -6.08 -29.55 -13.54
CA ARG A 71 -6.37 -30.47 -14.64
C ARG A 71 -7.62 -30.05 -15.42
N VAL A 72 -8.72 -29.72 -14.74
CA VAL A 72 -9.94 -29.21 -15.38
C VAL A 72 -9.66 -27.91 -16.14
N TYR A 73 -8.85 -27.02 -15.56
CA TYR A 73 -8.47 -25.78 -16.23
C TYR A 73 -7.64 -26.04 -17.50
N ALA A 74 -6.63 -26.90 -17.41
CA ALA A 74 -5.78 -27.27 -18.54
C ALA A 74 -6.58 -27.94 -19.67
N ASP A 75 -7.45 -28.90 -19.35
CA ASP A 75 -8.32 -29.57 -20.31
C ASP A 75 -9.30 -28.57 -20.96
N ALA A 76 -9.83 -27.60 -20.20
CA ALA A 76 -10.68 -26.54 -20.72
C ALA A 76 -9.93 -25.64 -21.72
N GLN A 77 -8.67 -25.28 -21.41
CA GLN A 77 -7.80 -24.52 -22.34
C GLN A 77 -7.44 -25.35 -23.58
N ALA A 78 -7.32 -26.67 -23.45
CA ALA A 78 -7.10 -27.60 -24.56
C ALA A 78 -8.36 -27.84 -25.43
N GLY A 79 -9.50 -27.26 -25.05
CA GLY A 79 -10.73 -27.31 -25.85
C GLY A 79 -11.68 -28.44 -25.47
N ASP A 80 -11.46 -29.17 -24.37
CA ASP A 80 -12.41 -30.18 -23.88
C ASP A 80 -13.76 -29.51 -23.54
N ALA A 81 -14.85 -30.03 -24.11
CA ALA A 81 -16.17 -29.42 -23.97
C ALA A 81 -16.75 -29.57 -22.55
N ARG A 82 -16.47 -30.71 -21.90
CA ARG A 82 -16.94 -31.01 -20.54
C ARG A 82 -16.20 -30.13 -19.54
N ALA A 83 -14.88 -30.05 -19.67
CA ALA A 83 -14.01 -29.21 -18.84
C ALA A 83 -14.34 -27.72 -18.96
N ARG A 84 -14.59 -27.23 -20.19
CA ARG A 84 -15.03 -25.84 -20.42
C ARG A 84 -16.34 -25.53 -19.70
N THR A 85 -17.30 -26.45 -19.76
CA THR A 85 -18.61 -26.30 -19.12
C THR A 85 -18.47 -26.27 -17.59
N VAL A 86 -17.65 -27.17 -17.02
CA VAL A 86 -17.35 -27.20 -15.58
C VAL A 86 -16.66 -25.92 -15.12
N PHE A 87 -15.59 -25.50 -15.81
CA PHE A 87 -14.82 -24.33 -15.40
C PHE A 87 -15.63 -23.02 -15.57
N ALA A 88 -16.48 -22.93 -16.59
CA ALA A 88 -17.39 -21.79 -16.77
C ALA A 88 -18.41 -21.65 -15.62
N GLN A 89 -18.89 -22.78 -15.07
CA GLN A 89 -19.74 -22.77 -13.88
C GLN A 89 -18.97 -22.28 -12.65
N LEU A 90 -17.71 -22.72 -12.46
CA LEU A 90 -16.84 -22.21 -11.39
C LEU A 90 -16.59 -20.71 -11.52
N GLU A 91 -16.27 -20.22 -12.73
CA GLU A 91 -16.09 -18.79 -12.99
C GLU A 91 -17.35 -17.98 -12.63
N SER A 92 -18.52 -18.49 -13.00
CA SER A 92 -19.81 -17.83 -12.77
C SER A 92 -20.12 -17.74 -11.28
N ALA A 93 -19.90 -18.83 -10.55
CA ALA A 93 -20.10 -18.87 -9.11
C ALA A 93 -19.12 -17.99 -8.35
N VAL A 94 -17.85 -17.97 -8.75
CA VAL A 94 -16.83 -17.11 -8.15
C VAL A 94 -17.13 -15.64 -8.39
N ARG A 95 -17.62 -15.28 -9.59
CA ARG A 95 -18.12 -13.92 -9.86
C ARG A 95 -19.29 -13.57 -8.95
N LEU A 96 -20.29 -14.44 -8.82
CA LEU A 96 -21.44 -14.22 -7.93
C LEU A 96 -21.00 -14.03 -6.48
N ARG A 97 -20.05 -14.85 -5.99
CA ARG A 97 -19.51 -14.70 -4.64
C ARG A 97 -18.73 -13.41 -4.47
N GLY A 98 -17.94 -12.97 -5.45
CA GLY A 98 -17.21 -11.70 -5.37
C GLY A 98 -18.16 -10.52 -5.17
N ALA A 99 -19.29 -10.49 -5.90
CA ALA A 99 -20.33 -9.49 -5.72
C ALA A 99 -21.09 -9.66 -4.37
N GLY A 100 -21.38 -10.90 -3.96
CA GLY A 100 -21.98 -11.21 -2.66
C GLY A 100 -21.12 -10.75 -1.48
N LEU A 101 -19.82 -10.99 -1.53
CA LEU A 101 -18.84 -10.52 -0.55
C LEU A 101 -18.80 -9.00 -0.50
N ALA A 102 -18.85 -8.31 -1.64
CA ALA A 102 -18.96 -6.86 -1.67
C ALA A 102 -20.29 -6.40 -1.05
N ASN A 103 -21.39 -7.13 -1.25
CA ASN A 103 -22.68 -6.78 -0.64
C ASN A 103 -22.70 -7.01 0.88
N GLU A 104 -22.14 -8.11 1.36
CA GLU A 104 -22.00 -8.47 2.77
C GLU A 104 -21.06 -7.49 3.48
N ALA A 105 -19.91 -7.21 2.87
CA ALA A 105 -18.94 -6.26 3.39
C ALA A 105 -19.46 -4.83 3.36
N LEU A 106 -20.22 -4.44 2.33
CA LEU A 106 -20.69 -3.06 2.14
C LEU A 106 -22.18 -2.91 2.46
N GLY A 107 -22.73 -3.81 3.28
CA GLY A 107 -24.11 -3.75 3.78
C GLY A 107 -24.31 -2.65 4.82
N PHE A 108 -25.57 -2.42 5.24
CA PHE A 108 -26.05 -1.31 6.10
C PHE A 108 -25.24 -1.06 7.39
N THR A 109 -24.44 -2.02 7.86
CA THR A 109 -23.57 -1.91 9.03
C THR A 109 -22.19 -1.31 8.76
N CYS A 110 -21.73 -1.20 7.51
CA CYS A 110 -20.44 -0.59 7.18
C CYS A 110 -20.53 0.86 6.67
N ALA A 111 -21.73 1.38 6.42
CA ALA A 111 -21.93 2.78 6.05
C ALA A 111 -21.74 3.74 7.26
N THR A 112 -21.83 3.23 8.49
CA THR A 112 -21.81 4.04 9.72
C THR A 112 -20.82 3.54 10.78
N ALA A 113 -20.13 2.40 10.56
CA ALA A 113 -19.21 1.82 11.53
C ALA A 113 -17.73 1.80 11.06
N PRO A 114 -16.78 2.07 11.97
CA PRO A 114 -15.33 2.08 11.74
C PRO A 114 -14.64 0.84 11.16
N ALA A 115 -15.32 -0.31 11.12
CA ALA A 115 -14.65 -1.60 11.19
C ALA A 115 -14.73 -2.43 9.90
N CYS A 116 -14.78 -1.79 8.74
CA CYS A 116 -14.77 -2.53 7.47
C CYS A 116 -13.35 -2.78 6.95
N ALA A 117 -12.51 -3.43 7.76
CA ALA A 117 -11.29 -4.05 7.28
C ALA A 117 -11.63 -5.49 6.87
N LEU A 118 -11.84 -5.71 5.56
CA LEU A 118 -12.01 -7.06 5.03
C LEU A 118 -10.73 -7.86 5.30
N GLN A 119 -10.78 -8.75 6.29
CA GLN A 119 -9.69 -9.67 6.57
C GLN A 119 -9.72 -10.81 5.57
N TRP A 120 -8.96 -10.66 4.51
CA TRP A 120 -8.79 -11.61 3.41
C TRP A 120 -7.89 -12.82 3.73
N HIS A 121 -7.52 -13.02 5.00
CA HIS A 121 -6.66 -14.12 5.46
C HIS A 121 -7.15 -15.51 4.98
N PHE A 122 -8.45 -15.68 4.75
CA PHE A 122 -9.05 -16.95 4.30
C PHE A 122 -8.86 -17.24 2.80
N GLN A 123 -8.22 -16.39 2.00
CA GLN A 123 -8.13 -16.61 0.54
C GLN A 123 -7.35 -17.87 0.15
N GLU A 124 -6.27 -18.18 0.88
CA GLU A 124 -5.53 -19.43 0.70
C GLU A 124 -6.32 -20.63 1.19
N GLU A 125 -7.31 -20.43 2.07
CA GLU A 125 -8.28 -21.45 2.45
C GLU A 125 -9.41 -21.58 1.42
N LEU A 126 -9.80 -20.51 0.71
CA LEU A 126 -10.95 -20.49 -0.21
C LEU A 126 -10.63 -21.05 -1.59
N ILE A 127 -9.48 -20.67 -2.14
CA ILE A 127 -8.97 -21.19 -3.41
C ILE A 127 -7.51 -21.58 -3.15
N PRO A 128 -7.23 -22.83 -2.74
CA PRO A 128 -5.88 -23.24 -2.34
C PRO A 128 -4.87 -23.25 -3.50
N SER A 129 -5.29 -23.61 -4.71
CA SER A 129 -4.36 -23.76 -5.85
C SER A 129 -3.70 -22.43 -6.22
N ARG A 130 -2.37 -22.39 -6.21
CA ARG A 130 -1.57 -21.23 -6.66
C ARG A 130 -1.19 -21.30 -8.16
N GLN A 131 -1.72 -22.28 -8.88
CA GLN A 131 -1.46 -22.48 -10.30
C GLN A 131 -2.51 -21.74 -11.17
N ALA A 132 -2.45 -21.89 -12.48
CA ALA A 132 -3.15 -21.01 -13.43
C ALA A 132 -4.68 -21.00 -13.26
N GLY A 133 -5.30 -22.16 -13.00
CA GLY A 133 -6.73 -22.28 -12.76
C GLY A 133 -7.15 -21.61 -11.45
N GLY A 134 -6.41 -21.83 -10.37
CA GLY A 134 -6.64 -21.16 -9.08
C GLY A 134 -6.43 -19.63 -9.15
N THR A 135 -5.39 -19.17 -9.85
CA THR A 135 -5.13 -17.74 -10.08
C THR A 135 -6.27 -17.09 -10.86
N ARG A 136 -6.75 -17.73 -11.92
CA ARG A 136 -7.90 -17.25 -12.71
C ARG A 136 -9.15 -17.07 -11.84
N LEU A 137 -9.44 -18.00 -10.94
CA LEU A 137 -10.59 -17.87 -10.05
C LEU A 137 -10.39 -16.71 -9.05
N ARG A 138 -9.20 -16.51 -8.47
CA ARG A 138 -8.94 -15.37 -7.58
C ARG A 138 -9.11 -14.02 -8.27
N GLU A 139 -8.64 -13.89 -9.52
CA GLU A 139 -8.82 -12.67 -10.33
C GLU A 139 -10.30 -12.36 -10.57
N LEU A 140 -11.12 -13.36 -10.88
CA LEU A 140 -12.55 -13.19 -11.09
C LEU A 140 -13.28 -12.79 -9.82
N LEU A 141 -12.86 -13.33 -8.68
CA LEU A 141 -13.36 -12.93 -7.36
C LEU A 141 -13.06 -11.45 -7.11
N ALA A 142 -11.82 -11.01 -7.40
CA ALA A 142 -11.35 -9.63 -7.27
C ALA A 142 -12.18 -8.66 -8.11
N ALA A 143 -12.28 -8.94 -9.41
CA ALA A 143 -12.90 -8.07 -10.37
C ALA A 143 -14.40 -7.92 -10.10
N SER A 144 -15.07 -8.99 -9.65
CA SER A 144 -16.48 -8.93 -9.30
C SER A 144 -16.73 -8.15 -8.01
N PHE A 145 -15.88 -8.35 -7.00
CA PHE A 145 -15.91 -7.56 -5.76
C PHE A 145 -15.73 -6.06 -6.05
N GLU A 146 -14.70 -5.72 -6.84
CA GLU A 146 -14.39 -4.34 -7.23
C GLU A 146 -15.56 -3.67 -7.95
N ARG A 147 -16.14 -4.35 -8.94
CA ARG A 147 -17.26 -3.85 -9.72
C ARG A 147 -18.45 -3.53 -8.81
N GLN A 148 -18.80 -4.45 -7.92
CA GLN A 148 -19.94 -4.28 -7.01
C GLN A 148 -19.68 -3.18 -5.97
N ALA A 149 -18.45 -3.04 -5.48
CA ALA A 149 -18.05 -1.97 -4.58
C ALA A 149 -18.12 -0.57 -5.24
N LYS A 150 -17.70 -0.46 -6.51
CA LYS A 150 -17.84 0.77 -7.31
C LYS A 150 -19.30 1.15 -7.53
N LEU A 151 -20.17 0.18 -7.82
CA LEU A 151 -21.62 0.42 -7.95
C LEU A 151 -22.25 0.96 -6.65
N LYS A 152 -21.63 0.70 -5.50
CA LYS A 152 -22.05 1.22 -4.18
C LYS A 152 -21.37 2.53 -3.77
N GLY A 153 -20.62 3.18 -4.67
CA GLY A 153 -20.00 4.48 -4.41
C GLY A 153 -18.83 4.45 -3.42
N VAL A 154 -18.19 3.28 -3.23
CA VAL A 154 -17.00 3.15 -2.39
C VAL A 154 -15.82 3.87 -3.02
N SER A 155 -15.04 4.59 -2.22
CA SER A 155 -13.88 5.35 -2.71
C SER A 155 -12.73 4.44 -3.13
N ASN A 156 -11.97 4.86 -4.15
CA ASN A 156 -10.87 4.08 -4.72
C ASN A 156 -9.77 3.73 -3.69
N ALA A 157 -9.61 4.51 -2.62
CA ALA A 157 -8.65 4.23 -1.56
C ALA A 157 -9.03 2.98 -0.72
N VAL A 158 -10.32 2.82 -0.40
CA VAL A 158 -10.85 1.66 0.33
C VAL A 158 -10.87 0.41 -0.56
N LEU A 159 -11.18 0.59 -1.84
CA LEU A 159 -11.09 -0.44 -2.88
C LEU A 159 -9.65 -0.97 -3.03
N ASN A 160 -8.66 -0.09 -3.13
CA ASN A 160 -7.26 -0.48 -3.28
C ASN A 160 -6.71 -1.20 -2.04
N ALA A 161 -7.11 -0.77 -0.82
CA ALA A 161 -6.76 -1.47 0.41
C ALA A 161 -7.38 -2.88 0.47
N ALA A 162 -8.60 -3.07 -0.06
CA ALA A 162 -9.24 -4.37 -0.13
C ALA A 162 -8.66 -5.28 -1.23
N LEU A 163 -8.26 -4.73 -2.38
CA LEU A 163 -7.80 -5.49 -3.55
C LEU A 163 -6.31 -5.87 -3.48
N ASN A 164 -5.47 -5.05 -2.85
CA ASN A 164 -4.04 -5.35 -2.71
C ASN A 164 -3.75 -6.62 -1.90
N VAL A 165 -4.64 -7.02 -0.99
CA VAL A 165 -4.53 -8.30 -0.27
C VAL A 165 -5.00 -9.48 -1.14
N LEU A 166 -5.88 -9.25 -2.11
CA LEU A 166 -6.49 -10.27 -2.96
C LEU A 166 -5.58 -10.78 -4.08
N VAL A 167 -4.62 -9.97 -4.49
CA VAL A 167 -3.69 -10.25 -5.59
C VAL A 167 -2.28 -10.57 -5.08
N ALA A 168 -1.96 -10.28 -3.81
CA ALA A 168 -0.63 -10.53 -3.24
C ALA A 168 -0.22 -12.02 -3.17
N GLY A 169 -1.14 -12.97 -3.40
CA GLY A 169 -0.87 -14.41 -3.44
C GLY A 169 -0.43 -14.99 -4.79
N THR A 170 -0.35 -14.21 -5.88
CA THR A 170 -0.24 -14.75 -7.25
C THR A 170 1.15 -14.63 -7.92
N VAL A 171 2.17 -14.08 -7.26
CA VAL A 171 3.47 -13.89 -7.93
C VAL A 171 4.33 -15.15 -7.85
N LEU A 172 4.20 -16.08 -8.80
CA LEU A 172 5.32 -16.90 -9.33
C LEU A 172 5.01 -17.51 -10.72
N LYS A 173 5.58 -16.94 -11.80
CA LYS A 173 6.54 -17.64 -12.69
C LYS A 173 7.22 -16.67 -13.70
N PRO A 174 8.49 -16.89 -14.06
CA PRO A 174 9.23 -16.07 -15.01
C PRO A 174 8.98 -16.54 -16.45
N GLY A 175 8.65 -15.60 -17.33
CA GLY A 175 8.51 -15.86 -18.76
C GLY A 175 8.57 -14.58 -19.60
N ALA A 176 9.62 -14.49 -20.43
CA ALA A 176 9.77 -13.63 -21.61
C ALA A 176 9.44 -12.13 -21.50
N GLY A 177 9.97 -11.48 -20.47
CA GLY A 177 10.22 -10.04 -20.40
C GLY A 177 11.48 -9.86 -19.56
N GLY A 178 12.37 -8.93 -19.91
CA GLY A 178 13.78 -8.92 -19.47
C GLY A 178 13.93 -9.14 -17.96
N ALA A 179 14.95 -9.89 -17.55
CA ALA A 179 15.21 -10.22 -16.13
C ALA A 179 15.32 -8.98 -15.19
N ALA A 180 15.44 -7.77 -15.75
CA ALA A 180 15.35 -6.51 -15.04
C ALA A 180 13.91 -6.12 -14.65
N GLU A 181 12.92 -6.31 -15.53
CA GLU A 181 11.51 -5.97 -15.30
C GLU A 181 10.86 -6.93 -14.30
N ALA A 182 11.18 -8.23 -14.37
CA ALA A 182 10.72 -9.21 -13.39
C ALA A 182 11.30 -8.96 -11.97
N LYS A 183 12.55 -8.46 -11.90
CA LYS A 183 13.18 -8.04 -10.63
C LYS A 183 12.59 -6.75 -10.08
N ALA A 184 12.27 -5.78 -10.95
CA ALA A 184 11.60 -4.54 -10.57
C ALA A 184 10.18 -4.82 -10.04
N ALA A 185 9.37 -5.61 -10.76
CA ALA A 185 8.02 -5.98 -10.33
C ALA A 185 8.02 -6.78 -9.01
N THR A 186 9.00 -7.66 -8.77
CA THR A 186 9.13 -8.38 -7.49
C THR A 186 9.68 -7.51 -6.35
N ALA A 187 10.54 -6.53 -6.62
CA ALA A 187 10.93 -5.54 -5.62
C ALA A 187 9.74 -4.64 -5.23
N GLU A 188 8.92 -4.24 -6.20
CA GLU A 188 7.73 -3.42 -6.01
C GLU A 188 6.61 -4.15 -5.26
N ALA A 189 6.39 -5.43 -5.56
CA ALA A 189 5.47 -6.28 -4.82
C ALA A 189 5.94 -6.49 -3.37
N ARG A 190 7.25 -6.58 -3.14
CA ARG A 190 7.84 -6.65 -1.79
C ARG A 190 7.70 -5.33 -1.03
N ALA A 191 7.95 -4.20 -1.67
CA ALA A 191 7.77 -2.87 -1.08
C ALA A 191 6.30 -2.63 -0.68
N SER A 192 5.36 -2.98 -1.57
CA SER A 192 3.92 -2.89 -1.30
C SER A 192 3.47 -3.85 -0.19
N SER A 193 4.08 -5.04 -0.10
CA SER A 193 3.80 -6.02 0.96
C SER A 193 4.42 -5.61 2.31
N GLN A 194 5.58 -4.95 2.30
CA GLN A 194 6.19 -4.36 3.49
C GLN A 194 5.38 -3.17 4.01
N GLU A 195 4.85 -2.33 3.10
CA GLU A 195 3.93 -1.23 3.41
C GLU A 195 2.62 -1.74 4.04
N ALA A 196 2.03 -2.81 3.49
CA ALA A 196 0.86 -3.49 4.09
C ALA A 196 1.18 -4.18 5.43
N GLY A 197 2.37 -4.77 5.55
CA GLY A 197 2.87 -5.39 6.79
C GLY A 197 3.15 -4.36 7.89
N GLN A 198 3.59 -3.16 7.53
CA GLN A 198 3.79 -2.03 8.44
C GLN A 198 2.45 -1.46 8.91
N LEU A 199 1.48 -1.26 8.00
CA LEU A 199 0.10 -0.87 8.37
C LEU A 199 -0.51 -1.88 9.35
N SER A 200 -0.24 -3.19 9.19
CA SER A 200 -0.64 -4.21 10.16
C SER A 200 0.14 -4.16 11.48
N ARG A 201 1.45 -3.89 11.46
CA ARG A 201 2.29 -3.80 12.67
C ARG A 201 2.02 -2.54 13.49
N GLU A 202 1.81 -1.40 12.86
CA GLU A 202 1.39 -0.14 13.50
C GLU A 202 -0.04 -0.26 14.02
N ALA A 203 -0.94 -0.91 13.28
CA ALA A 203 -2.26 -1.25 13.79
C ALA A 203 -2.16 -2.21 14.99
N THR A 204 -1.20 -3.15 15.02
CA THR A 204 -1.03 -4.12 16.13
C THR A 204 -0.37 -3.50 17.37
N LEU A 205 0.63 -2.63 17.21
CA LEU A 205 1.22 -1.82 18.28
C LEU A 205 0.21 -0.80 18.83
N GLY A 206 -0.62 -0.20 17.96
CA GLY A 206 -1.76 0.63 18.36
C GLY A 206 -2.87 -0.16 19.05
N ARG A 207 -3.12 -1.42 18.65
CA ARG A 207 -4.15 -2.29 19.24
C ARG A 207 -3.82 -2.73 20.67
N GLN A 208 -2.54 -2.76 21.04
CA GLN A 208 -2.11 -3.13 22.38
C GLN A 208 -2.29 -2.00 23.39
N LEU A 209 -2.57 -0.76 22.96
CA LEU A 209 -2.67 0.41 23.84
C LEU A 209 -3.84 1.37 23.57
N MET A 210 -4.55 1.31 22.44
CA MET A 210 -5.50 2.36 22.03
C MET A 210 -6.84 1.85 21.46
N PRO A 211 -7.96 2.55 21.70
CA PRO A 211 -9.27 2.25 21.13
C PRO A 211 -9.35 2.46 19.60
N SER A 212 -10.28 1.73 18.97
CA SER A 212 -10.48 1.56 17.53
C SER A 212 -10.64 2.83 16.67
N HIS A 213 -11.01 3.96 17.26
CA HIS A 213 -11.15 5.24 16.56
C HIS A 213 -9.80 5.91 16.23
N GLU A 214 -8.80 5.73 17.09
CA GLU A 214 -7.47 6.34 16.92
C GLU A 214 -6.65 5.59 15.87
N ALA A 215 -6.82 4.26 15.78
CA ALA A 215 -6.21 3.45 14.72
C ALA A 215 -6.68 3.85 13.30
N ARG A 216 -7.95 4.26 13.13
CA ARG A 216 -8.44 4.78 11.83
C ARG A 216 -7.85 6.12 11.47
N THR A 217 -7.72 7.01 12.46
CA THR A 217 -7.14 8.32 12.21
C THR A 217 -5.67 8.19 11.79
N ALA A 218 -4.93 7.23 12.36
CA ALA A 218 -3.57 6.94 11.93
C ALA A 218 -3.47 6.48 10.46
N VAL A 219 -4.41 5.65 9.97
CA VAL A 219 -4.44 5.20 8.57
C VAL A 219 -4.77 6.36 7.62
N ASP A 220 -5.77 7.18 7.96
CA ASP A 220 -6.18 8.34 7.17
C ASP A 220 -5.05 9.39 7.10
N GLU A 221 -4.32 9.59 8.19
CA GLU A 221 -3.17 10.49 8.24
C GLU A 221 -1.97 9.95 7.46
N THR A 222 -1.71 8.64 7.46
CA THR A 222 -0.68 8.03 6.61
C THR A 222 -1.01 8.21 5.12
N ALA A 223 -2.28 8.08 4.73
CA ALA A 223 -2.73 8.36 3.37
C ALA A 223 -2.60 9.86 3.01
N ALA A 224 -2.95 10.76 3.94
CA ALA A 224 -2.79 12.20 3.75
C ALA A 224 -1.32 12.60 3.63
N ALA A 225 -0.44 12.00 4.44
CA ALA A 225 1.00 12.18 4.35
C ALA A 225 1.55 11.69 3.01
N PHE A 226 1.07 10.53 2.53
CA PHE A 226 1.44 10.00 1.23
C PHE A 226 1.08 10.99 0.10
N GLU A 227 -0.18 11.44 0.05
CA GLU A 227 -0.64 12.36 -1.00
C GLU A 227 0.08 13.70 -0.94
N ALA A 228 0.28 14.27 0.25
CA ALA A 228 1.02 15.53 0.42
C ALA A 228 2.47 15.40 -0.06
N ARG A 229 3.15 14.32 0.31
CA ARG A 229 4.54 14.06 -0.10
C ARG A 229 4.66 13.77 -1.59
N PHE A 230 3.70 13.03 -2.16
CA PHE A 230 3.67 12.78 -3.59
C PHE A 230 3.44 14.08 -4.36
N ALA A 231 2.56 14.96 -3.85
CA ALA A 231 2.35 16.29 -4.42
C ALA A 231 3.62 17.15 -4.35
N GLU A 232 4.35 17.16 -3.23
CA GLU A 232 5.65 17.84 -3.11
C GLU A 232 6.69 17.30 -4.11
N ALA A 233 6.78 15.97 -4.25
CA ALA A 233 7.68 15.33 -5.19
C ALA A 233 7.32 15.63 -6.65
N GLU A 234 6.03 15.56 -6.99
CA GLU A 234 5.55 15.98 -8.31
C GLU A 234 5.79 17.48 -8.54
N ALA A 235 5.78 18.29 -7.47
CA ALA A 235 5.85 19.72 -7.63
C ALA A 235 7.20 20.20 -8.17
N ILE A 236 8.27 19.51 -7.80
CA ILE A 236 9.64 19.73 -8.29
C ILE A 236 9.98 18.86 -9.51
N GLU A 237 9.08 17.96 -9.92
CA GLU A 237 9.30 17.04 -11.04
C GLU A 237 9.33 17.79 -12.38
N ARG A 238 10.48 17.70 -13.05
CA ARG A 238 10.75 18.30 -14.38
C ARG A 238 10.60 17.30 -15.53
N GLY A 239 10.15 16.09 -15.24
CA GLY A 239 9.93 15.03 -16.22
C GLY A 239 8.93 15.40 -17.32
N PRO A 240 8.87 14.60 -18.40
CA PRO A 240 8.04 14.86 -19.56
C PRO A 240 6.54 14.87 -19.20
N ARG A 241 5.87 15.97 -19.53
CA ARG A 241 4.42 16.19 -19.38
C ARG A 241 3.75 16.27 -20.75
N TYR A 242 2.44 16.08 -20.78
CA TYR A 242 1.64 16.31 -22.00
C TYR A 242 1.55 17.79 -22.35
N SER A 243 1.05 18.07 -23.57
CA SER A 243 0.85 19.41 -24.13
C SER A 243 -0.08 20.28 -23.27
N VAL A 244 0.09 21.60 -23.37
CA VAL A 244 -0.69 22.63 -22.67
C VAL A 244 -2.16 22.67 -23.13
N ARG A 245 -2.46 22.17 -24.33
CA ARG A 245 -3.79 22.25 -24.93
C ARG A 245 -4.69 21.13 -24.41
N VAL A 246 -5.75 21.51 -23.70
CA VAL A 246 -6.73 20.59 -23.10
C VAL A 246 -7.40 19.72 -24.18
N GLU A 247 -7.63 20.27 -25.37
CA GLU A 247 -8.23 19.56 -26.51
C GLU A 247 -7.31 18.43 -27.03
N GLU A 248 -5.99 18.59 -26.87
CA GLU A 248 -5.02 17.55 -27.21
C GLU A 248 -4.94 16.47 -26.12
N LEU A 249 -5.26 16.79 -24.85
CA LEU A 249 -5.24 15.83 -23.74
C LEU A 249 -6.28 14.73 -23.90
N GLU A 250 -7.48 15.04 -24.42
CA GLU A 250 -8.51 14.02 -24.66
C GLU A 250 -8.05 12.91 -25.60
N ARG A 251 -7.24 13.26 -26.61
CA ARG A 251 -6.66 12.29 -27.55
C ARG A 251 -5.68 11.34 -26.88
N TYR A 252 -4.98 11.80 -25.84
CA TYR A 252 -3.96 11.03 -25.12
C TYR A 252 -4.46 10.49 -23.78
N ARG A 253 -5.77 10.57 -23.52
CA ARG A 253 -6.38 10.11 -22.28
C ARG A 253 -6.11 8.60 -22.09
N PRO A 254 -5.37 8.21 -21.04
CA PRO A 254 -5.07 6.81 -20.81
C PRO A 254 -6.33 6.06 -20.37
N ALA A 255 -6.49 4.82 -20.83
CA ALA A 255 -7.57 3.94 -20.42
C ALA A 255 -7.02 2.74 -19.65
N TYR A 256 -7.71 2.33 -18.59
CA TYR A 256 -7.31 1.14 -17.81
C TYR A 256 -7.07 -0.09 -18.69
N SER A 257 -7.89 -0.30 -19.71
CA SER A 257 -7.82 -1.44 -20.64
C SER A 257 -6.78 -1.29 -21.76
N GLN A 258 -6.05 -0.18 -21.83
CA GLN A 258 -5.11 0.12 -22.91
C GLN A 258 -3.76 0.60 -22.35
N PRO A 259 -2.99 -0.27 -21.67
CA PRO A 259 -1.66 0.06 -21.22
C PRO A 259 -0.71 0.33 -22.41
N PRO A 260 0.39 1.09 -22.20
CA PRO A 260 1.43 1.27 -23.19
C PRO A 260 2.09 -0.07 -23.55
N SER A 261 2.66 -0.15 -24.74
CA SER A 261 3.42 -1.34 -25.16
C SER A 261 4.51 -1.69 -24.13
N GLY A 262 4.57 -2.96 -23.75
CA GLY A 262 5.49 -3.46 -22.71
C GLY A 262 4.95 -3.37 -21.28
N VAL A 263 3.78 -2.77 -21.05
CA VAL A 263 3.14 -2.72 -19.73
C VAL A 263 1.94 -3.69 -19.71
N PRO A 264 1.92 -4.69 -18.82
CA PRO A 264 0.76 -5.56 -18.63
C PRO A 264 -0.51 -4.78 -18.26
N ALA A 265 -1.67 -5.24 -18.72
CA ALA A 265 -2.95 -4.56 -18.45
C ALA A 265 -3.35 -4.55 -16.97
N ASP A 266 -2.81 -5.50 -16.21
CA ASP A 266 -2.95 -5.66 -14.76
C ASP A 266 -1.80 -5.01 -13.96
N HIS A 267 -0.89 -4.29 -14.62
CA HIS A 267 0.25 -3.68 -13.93
C HIS A 267 -0.25 -2.66 -12.87
N PRO A 268 0.09 -2.83 -11.58
CA PRO A 268 -0.50 -2.03 -10.50
C PRO A 268 -0.20 -0.53 -10.67
N ARG A 269 0.97 -0.17 -11.21
CA ARG A 269 1.30 1.24 -11.52
C ARG A 269 0.46 1.84 -12.65
N TRP A 270 -0.01 1.05 -13.61
CA TRP A 270 -0.83 1.55 -14.73
C TRP A 270 -2.17 2.09 -14.23
N SER A 271 -2.83 1.35 -13.33
CA SER A 271 -4.08 1.80 -12.71
C SER A 271 -3.93 3.10 -11.92
N ARG A 272 -2.83 3.24 -11.16
CA ARG A 272 -2.48 4.45 -10.41
C ARG A 272 -2.18 5.63 -11.34
N TYR A 273 -1.54 5.36 -12.48
CA TYR A 273 -1.28 6.37 -13.49
C TYR A 273 -2.55 6.89 -14.14
N VAL A 274 -3.49 6.02 -14.53
CA VAL A 274 -4.78 6.44 -15.09
C VAL A 274 -5.52 7.31 -14.06
N THR A 275 -5.58 6.89 -12.80
CA THR A 275 -6.19 7.70 -11.72
C THR A 275 -5.51 9.06 -11.55
N TYR A 276 -4.19 9.10 -11.56
CA TYR A 276 -3.39 10.32 -11.49
C TYR A 276 -3.67 11.26 -12.67
N TRP A 277 -3.72 10.71 -13.88
CA TRP A 277 -3.97 11.48 -15.10
C TRP A 277 -5.36 12.10 -15.08
N GLU A 278 -6.37 11.32 -14.72
CA GLU A 278 -7.76 11.79 -14.59
C GLU A 278 -7.89 12.93 -13.59
N ARG A 279 -7.22 12.79 -12.43
CA ARG A 279 -7.19 13.87 -11.42
C ARG A 279 -6.63 15.17 -11.99
N ARG A 280 -5.50 15.10 -12.70
CA ARG A 280 -4.86 16.29 -13.30
C ARG A 280 -5.70 16.88 -14.43
N TYR A 281 -6.37 16.04 -15.22
CA TYR A 281 -7.30 16.49 -16.25
C TYR A 281 -8.53 17.20 -15.65
N ASP A 282 -9.09 16.68 -14.56
CA ASP A 282 -10.21 17.33 -13.86
C ASP A 282 -9.79 18.67 -13.23
N GLU A 283 -8.57 18.78 -12.72
CA GLU A 283 -7.99 20.05 -12.22
C GLU A 283 -7.80 21.07 -13.35
N LEU A 284 -7.30 20.64 -14.51
CA LEU A 284 -7.12 21.50 -15.69
C LEU A 284 -8.44 21.97 -16.30
N THR A 285 -9.47 21.13 -16.28
CA THR A 285 -10.80 21.43 -16.81
C THR A 285 -11.71 22.15 -15.80
N GLY A 286 -11.23 22.42 -14.58
CA GLY A 286 -11.99 23.08 -13.52
C GLY A 286 -13.11 22.22 -12.92
N LYS A 287 -13.17 20.92 -13.24
CA LYS A 287 -14.11 19.96 -12.65
C LYS A 287 -13.74 19.63 -11.20
N ARG A 288 -12.46 19.83 -10.85
CA ARG A 288 -11.91 19.62 -9.51
C ARG A 288 -11.17 20.87 -9.04
N PRO A 289 -11.32 21.28 -7.76
CA PRO A 289 -10.52 22.36 -7.21
C PRO A 289 -9.04 21.98 -7.13
N LEU A 290 -8.16 22.97 -7.28
CA LEU A 290 -6.73 22.78 -7.09
C LEU A 290 -6.40 22.39 -5.64
N PRO A 291 -5.32 21.64 -5.42
CA PRO A 291 -4.78 21.42 -4.08
C PRO A 291 -4.50 22.76 -3.36
N PRO A 292 -4.70 22.83 -2.04
CA PRO A 292 -4.34 24.03 -1.27
C PRO A 292 -2.89 24.45 -1.51
N GLY A 293 -2.68 25.71 -1.88
CA GLY A 293 -1.35 26.26 -2.17
C GLY A 293 -0.92 26.16 -3.65
N GLU A 294 -1.71 25.55 -4.53
CA GLU A 294 -1.50 25.61 -5.98
C GLU A 294 -2.34 26.73 -6.60
N SER A 295 -1.70 27.64 -7.34
CA SER A 295 -2.37 28.70 -8.10
C SER A 295 -2.71 28.30 -9.54
N GLU A 296 -2.05 27.25 -10.06
CA GLU A 296 -2.22 26.77 -11.43
C GLU A 296 -2.19 25.24 -11.47
N ALA A 297 -3.09 24.64 -12.26
CA ALA A 297 -3.10 23.19 -12.50
C ALA A 297 -1.84 22.76 -13.27
N LYS A 298 -1.19 21.69 -12.81
CA LYS A 298 -0.06 21.10 -13.53
C LYS A 298 -0.53 20.19 -14.65
N LEU A 299 0.17 20.23 -15.77
CA LEU A 299 -0.05 19.28 -16.86
C LEU A 299 0.28 17.85 -16.42
N PRO A 300 -0.51 16.83 -16.80
CA PRO A 300 -0.24 15.46 -16.41
C PRO A 300 1.12 15.00 -16.94
N LEU A 301 1.86 14.27 -16.12
CA LEU A 301 3.05 13.55 -16.55
C LEU A 301 2.68 12.50 -17.61
N THR A 302 3.57 12.31 -18.59
CA THR A 302 3.54 11.11 -19.45
C THR A 302 3.74 9.86 -18.61
N TRP A 303 3.32 8.69 -19.11
CA TRP A 303 3.54 7.40 -18.41
C TRP A 303 4.99 7.23 -17.97
N ARG A 304 5.94 7.47 -18.88
CA ARG A 304 7.39 7.39 -18.58
C ARG A 304 7.83 8.37 -17.49
N GLY A 305 7.28 9.59 -17.50
CA GLY A 305 7.56 10.60 -16.48
C GLY A 305 7.00 10.21 -15.12
N TYR A 306 5.77 9.71 -15.09
CA TYR A 306 5.10 9.24 -13.88
C TYR A 306 5.78 8.01 -13.29
N ASP A 307 6.11 7.00 -14.10
CA ASP A 307 6.78 5.79 -13.64
C ASP A 307 8.17 6.11 -13.04
N ALA A 308 8.93 7.00 -13.69
CA ALA A 308 10.21 7.46 -13.15
C ALA A 308 10.08 8.23 -11.84
N LEU A 309 9.07 9.12 -11.72
CA LEU A 309 8.76 9.83 -10.48
C LEU A 309 8.39 8.83 -9.38
N LEU A 310 7.45 7.93 -9.66
CA LEU A 310 6.95 6.96 -8.68
C LEU A 310 8.07 6.03 -8.22
N GLY A 311 8.94 5.56 -9.12
CA GLY A 311 10.10 4.76 -8.75
C GLY A 311 11.09 5.51 -7.85
N ARG A 312 11.36 6.80 -8.11
CA ARG A 312 12.17 7.65 -7.19
C ARG A 312 11.49 7.84 -5.84
N PHE A 313 10.19 8.13 -5.86
CA PHE A 313 9.40 8.35 -4.67
C PHE A 313 9.38 7.11 -3.78
N GLN A 314 9.19 5.92 -4.36
CA GLN A 314 9.20 4.65 -3.63
C GLN A 314 10.57 4.39 -2.97
N ARG A 315 11.68 4.57 -3.68
CA ARG A 315 13.02 4.44 -3.08
C ARG A 315 13.25 5.42 -1.93
N ALA A 316 12.80 6.67 -2.06
CA ALA A 316 12.88 7.66 -1.00
C ALA A 316 12.08 7.24 0.24
N ARG A 317 10.91 6.62 0.04
CA ARG A 317 10.07 6.08 1.12
C ARG A 317 10.70 4.87 1.78
N GLU A 318 11.26 3.94 1.01
CA GLU A 318 11.98 2.78 1.54
C GLU A 318 13.16 3.22 2.40
N PHE A 319 13.92 4.22 1.96
CA PHE A 319 15.02 4.77 2.74
C PHE A 319 14.56 5.47 4.02
N GLN A 320 13.53 6.34 3.93
CA GLN A 320 12.92 6.95 5.12
C GLN A 320 12.43 5.89 6.12
N HIS A 321 11.87 4.79 5.62
CA HIS A 321 11.42 3.69 6.44
C HIS A 321 12.60 2.97 7.12
N GLY A 322 13.68 2.71 6.39
CA GLY A 322 14.93 2.15 6.94
C GLY A 322 15.50 3.00 8.08
N VAL A 323 15.58 4.32 7.87
CA VAL A 323 16.00 5.28 8.92
C VAL A 323 15.07 5.19 10.14
N THR A 324 13.76 5.18 9.93
CA THR A 324 12.76 5.10 11.00
C THR A 324 12.93 3.81 11.81
N GLN A 325 13.10 2.66 11.14
CA GLN A 325 13.33 1.38 11.80
C GLN A 325 14.64 1.39 12.61
N ALA A 326 15.72 1.93 12.05
CA ALA A 326 16.99 2.05 12.76
C ALA A 326 16.87 2.91 14.02
N MET A 327 16.20 4.07 13.93
CA MET A 327 15.93 4.94 15.07
C MET A 327 15.04 4.27 16.13
N GLN A 328 14.01 3.51 15.72
CA GLN A 328 13.16 2.77 16.65
C GLN A 328 13.91 1.62 17.34
N GLN A 329 14.85 0.98 16.67
CA GLN A 329 15.72 -0.02 17.27
C GLN A 329 16.67 0.64 18.28
N GLU A 330 17.26 1.77 17.92
CA GLU A 330 18.09 2.58 18.81
C GLU A 330 17.33 3.02 20.06
N ALA A 331 16.09 3.49 19.92
CA ALA A 331 15.23 3.89 21.04
C ALA A 331 14.95 2.75 22.04
N ARG A 332 14.98 1.50 21.58
CA ARG A 332 14.78 0.30 22.42
C ARG A 332 16.10 -0.21 23.02
N ALA A 333 17.22 0.12 22.40
CA ALA A 333 18.53 -0.29 22.88
C ALA A 333 18.95 0.59 24.07
N ALA A 334 19.44 -0.04 25.14
CA ALA A 334 19.91 0.68 26.34
C ALA A 334 21.29 1.36 26.16
N GLY A 335 21.70 1.64 24.92
CA GLY A 335 23.06 2.05 24.55
C GLY A 335 23.10 3.25 23.61
N ARG A 336 24.31 3.73 23.32
CA ARG A 336 24.54 4.81 22.34
C ARG A 336 24.19 4.30 20.95
N GLY A 337 23.33 5.00 20.22
CA GLY A 337 23.21 4.80 18.79
C GLY A 337 23.61 6.04 18.00
N GLN A 338 23.22 6.03 16.74
CA GLN A 338 23.72 6.93 15.73
C GLN A 338 22.88 8.21 15.63
N PHE A 339 21.57 8.09 15.80
CA PHE A 339 20.62 9.14 15.44
C PHE A 339 20.07 9.88 16.65
N LEU A 340 19.87 9.19 17.76
CA LEU A 340 19.19 9.73 18.93
C LEU A 340 20.20 10.37 19.90
N PRO A 341 19.94 11.58 20.40
CA PRO A 341 20.79 12.21 21.39
C PRO A 341 20.86 11.37 22.68
N GLN A 342 22.06 11.28 23.27
CA GLN A 342 22.29 10.48 24.49
C GLN A 342 21.50 11.01 25.71
N GLU A 343 21.12 12.28 25.69
CA GLU A 343 20.33 12.91 26.75
C GLU A 343 18.85 12.48 26.74
N MET A 344 18.34 11.92 25.63
CA MET A 344 16.96 11.43 25.57
C MET A 344 16.83 10.13 26.37
N LYS A 345 15.99 10.14 27.41
CA LYS A 345 15.85 9.00 28.32
C LYS A 345 14.85 7.96 27.82
N ARG A 346 13.76 8.40 27.21
CA ARG A 346 12.69 7.55 26.67
C ARG A 346 12.21 8.11 25.32
N PRO A 347 13.03 8.01 24.26
CA PRO A 347 12.67 8.54 22.96
C PRO A 347 11.51 7.75 22.33
N LEU A 348 10.43 8.44 21.97
CA LEU A 348 9.35 7.95 21.12
C LEU A 348 9.56 8.48 19.71
N VAL A 349 9.82 7.58 18.76
CA VAL A 349 10.06 7.88 17.35
C VAL A 349 8.80 7.63 16.54
N VAL A 350 8.30 8.67 15.86
CA VAL A 350 7.09 8.62 15.04
C VAL A 350 7.40 9.17 13.65
N ASP A 351 7.06 8.42 12.61
CA ASP A 351 7.21 8.87 11.22
C ASP A 351 5.95 9.57 10.72
N ASN A 352 6.12 10.37 9.65
CA ASN A 352 5.03 11.02 8.92
C ASN A 352 4.07 11.82 9.85
N LEU A 353 4.62 12.46 10.88
CA LEU A 353 3.83 13.22 11.84
C LEU A 353 3.38 14.54 11.21
N GLY A 354 2.07 14.77 11.17
CA GLY A 354 1.49 16.03 10.72
C GLY A 354 1.77 17.18 11.70
N LEU A 355 2.34 18.27 11.19
CA LEU A 355 2.71 19.48 11.91
C LEU A 355 2.06 20.70 11.25
N ALA A 356 1.62 21.66 12.04
CA ALA A 356 1.13 22.95 11.55
C ALA A 356 1.93 24.12 12.15
N ARG A 357 2.37 25.07 11.31
CA ARG A 357 3.04 26.31 11.76
C ARG A 357 2.04 27.43 11.98
N GLY A 358 1.33 27.37 13.10
CA GLY A 358 0.34 28.38 13.47
C GLY A 358 -1.03 28.12 12.84
N GLU A 359 -1.96 29.00 13.14
CA GLU A 359 -3.36 28.82 12.79
C GLU A 359 -3.59 29.03 11.29
N GLY A 360 -4.27 28.08 10.64
CA GLY A 360 -4.56 28.14 9.20
C GLY A 360 -3.39 27.78 8.27
N ALA A 361 -2.19 27.49 8.80
CA ALA A 361 -1.08 27.03 7.99
C ALA A 361 -1.32 25.61 7.43
N PRO A 362 -0.85 25.31 6.20
CA PRO A 362 -0.93 23.95 5.65
C PRO A 362 -0.16 22.97 6.54
N ILE A 363 -0.68 21.75 6.64
CA ILE A 363 -0.03 20.67 7.40
C ILE A 363 1.17 20.17 6.61
N THR A 364 2.34 20.16 7.24
CA THR A 364 3.56 19.51 6.75
C THR A 364 3.78 18.20 7.49
N TYR A 365 4.52 17.26 6.89
CA TYR A 365 4.74 15.94 7.49
C TYR A 365 6.22 15.70 7.73
N ALA A 366 6.66 15.72 8.98
CA ALA A 366 8.05 15.42 9.33
C ALA A 366 8.40 13.97 8.97
N ASP A 367 9.65 13.73 8.52
CA ASP A 367 10.11 12.37 8.16
C ASP A 367 10.16 11.49 9.38
N GLN A 368 10.83 11.97 10.43
CA GLN A 368 10.73 11.43 11.79
C GLN A 368 10.57 12.58 12.78
N PHE A 369 9.69 12.39 13.74
CA PHE A 369 9.47 13.25 14.89
C PHE A 369 9.78 12.43 16.14
N VAL A 370 10.69 12.94 16.96
CA VAL A 370 11.14 12.28 18.19
C VAL A 370 10.80 13.13 19.38
N VAL A 371 10.14 12.53 20.37
CA VAL A 371 9.89 13.16 21.67
C VAL A 371 10.50 12.32 22.78
N ASP A 372 11.16 12.95 23.75
CA ASP A 372 11.54 12.24 24.97
C ASP A 372 10.34 12.16 25.91
N GLU A 373 9.74 10.98 26.04
CA GLU A 373 8.60 10.74 26.92
C GLU A 373 8.92 11.04 28.40
N ALA A 374 10.19 11.03 28.82
CA ALA A 374 10.57 11.41 30.19
C ALA A 374 10.36 12.92 30.47
N THR A 375 10.30 13.74 29.42
CA THR A 375 10.09 15.19 29.50
C THR A 375 8.61 15.58 29.48
N LEU A 376 7.72 14.63 29.22
CA LEU A 376 6.27 14.86 29.26
C LEU A 376 5.78 15.03 30.71
N GLY A 377 4.89 15.99 30.92
CA GLY A 377 4.21 16.22 32.19
C GLY A 377 3.83 17.68 32.45
N PRO A 378 2.96 17.94 33.44
CA PRO A 378 2.54 19.30 33.78
C PRO A 378 3.72 20.23 34.08
N GLY A 379 3.73 21.41 33.45
CA GLY A 379 4.77 22.43 33.64
C GLY A 379 6.14 22.11 33.03
N LYS A 380 6.32 20.94 32.42
CA LYS A 380 7.55 20.58 31.70
C LYS A 380 7.48 21.04 30.25
N ARG A 381 8.64 21.34 29.66
CA ARG A 381 8.78 21.56 28.22
C ARG A 381 9.17 20.24 27.56
N PRO A 382 8.34 19.68 26.65
CA PRO A 382 8.71 18.49 25.91
C PRO A 382 9.99 18.71 25.11
N GLN A 383 10.95 17.81 25.24
CA GLN A 383 12.11 17.77 24.36
C GLN A 383 11.69 17.08 23.05
N VAL A 384 11.76 17.84 21.96
CA VAL A 384 11.25 17.43 20.64
C VAL A 384 12.33 17.64 19.60
N HIS A 385 12.62 16.63 18.81
CA HIS A 385 13.57 16.68 17.71
C HIS A 385 12.86 16.27 16.42
N THR A 386 13.21 16.91 15.31
CA THR A 386 12.68 16.55 13.98
C THR A 386 13.81 16.17 13.04
N TYR A 387 13.60 15.15 12.24
CA TYR A 387 14.56 14.64 11.28
C TYR A 387 13.98 14.82 9.89
N SER A 388 14.81 15.30 8.97
CA SER A 388 14.51 15.28 7.54
C SER A 388 15.48 14.34 6.82
N THR A 389 14.91 13.34 6.16
CA THR A 389 15.63 12.30 5.44
C THR A 389 15.75 12.70 3.96
N LYS A 390 16.95 12.58 3.39
CA LYS A 390 17.26 13.05 2.05
C LYS A 390 18.06 12.00 1.27
N GLN A 391 17.63 11.70 0.04
CA GLN A 391 18.34 10.81 -0.89
C GLN A 391 18.92 11.62 -2.06
N HIS A 392 20.01 12.35 -1.81
CA HIS A 392 20.75 13.01 -2.88
C HIS A 392 21.87 12.11 -3.38
N ASP A 393 22.04 12.08 -4.70
CA ASP A 393 23.25 11.54 -5.30
C ASP A 393 24.33 12.62 -5.31
N PHE A 394 25.36 12.43 -4.49
CA PHE A 394 26.53 13.31 -4.43
C PHE A 394 27.69 12.85 -5.32
N SER A 395 27.51 11.75 -6.07
CA SER A 395 28.55 11.21 -6.96
C SER A 395 29.00 12.26 -7.97
N GLY A 396 30.31 12.53 -8.00
CA GLY A 396 30.91 13.52 -8.92
C GLY A 396 30.59 14.99 -8.60
N LYS A 397 29.93 15.30 -7.48
CA LYS A 397 29.79 16.68 -7.02
C LYS A 397 31.09 17.17 -6.39
N ARG A 398 31.34 18.49 -6.46
CA ARG A 398 32.43 19.12 -5.72
C ARG A 398 31.97 19.42 -4.28
N PRO A 399 32.88 19.46 -3.29
CA PRO A 399 32.57 19.81 -1.90
C PRO A 399 31.70 21.07 -1.77
N ALA A 400 32.05 22.15 -2.47
CA ALA A 400 31.28 23.41 -2.42
C ALA A 400 29.83 23.27 -2.95
N ASP A 401 29.58 22.39 -3.91
CA ASP A 401 28.23 22.16 -4.44
C ASP A 401 27.42 21.28 -3.47
N ALA A 402 28.07 20.36 -2.76
CA ALA A 402 27.45 19.58 -1.69
C ALA A 402 27.09 20.46 -0.48
N SER A 403 27.97 21.37 -0.06
CA SER A 403 27.67 22.33 1.02
C SER A 403 26.49 23.24 0.67
N LYS A 404 26.39 23.70 -0.58
CA LYS A 404 25.22 24.47 -1.05
C LYS A 404 23.92 23.66 -0.99
N GLN A 405 23.95 22.41 -1.42
CA GLN A 405 22.80 21.51 -1.31
C GLN A 405 22.38 21.35 0.15
N PHE A 406 23.33 21.11 1.04
CA PHE A 406 23.04 20.97 2.47
C PHE A 406 22.46 22.24 3.10
N LEU A 407 22.98 23.42 2.77
CA LEU A 407 22.41 24.67 3.26
C LEU A 407 20.95 24.84 2.82
N SER A 408 20.64 24.49 1.57
CA SER A 408 19.27 24.50 1.06
C SER A 408 18.38 23.51 1.83
N ASP A 409 18.86 22.29 2.05
CA ASP A 409 18.11 21.25 2.77
C ASP A 409 17.90 21.60 4.25
N ALA A 410 18.92 22.14 4.92
CA ALA A 410 18.86 22.59 6.29
C ALA A 410 17.88 23.77 6.45
N GLN A 411 17.92 24.74 5.54
CA GLN A 411 16.98 25.86 5.54
C GLN A 411 15.53 25.38 5.32
N GLU A 412 15.32 24.44 4.39
CA GLU A 412 14.01 23.83 4.16
C GLU A 412 13.50 23.11 5.42
N ALA A 413 14.32 22.26 6.03
CA ALA A 413 13.96 21.50 7.23
C ALA A 413 13.67 22.43 8.41
N MET A 414 14.49 23.45 8.62
CA MET A 414 14.24 24.48 9.65
C MET A 414 12.94 25.24 9.40
N THR A 415 12.64 25.57 8.15
CA THR A 415 11.42 26.31 7.77
C THR A 415 10.16 25.48 7.98
N LYS A 416 10.21 24.20 7.60
CA LYS A 416 9.06 23.28 7.68
C LYS A 416 8.84 22.73 9.08
N TYR A 417 9.91 22.42 9.81
CA TYR A 417 9.86 21.59 11.02
C TYR A 417 10.46 22.26 12.26
N GLY A 418 11.27 23.31 12.11
CA GLY A 418 11.88 24.02 13.23
C GLY A 418 10.93 25.00 13.94
N GLY A 419 11.38 25.51 15.09
CA GLY A 419 10.65 26.54 15.85
C GLY A 419 9.40 26.01 16.56
N THR A 420 8.35 26.83 16.66
CA THR A 420 7.08 26.42 17.28
C THR A 420 6.16 25.78 16.25
N VAL A 421 5.76 24.53 16.49
CA VAL A 421 4.85 23.75 15.64
C VAL A 421 3.72 23.18 16.49
N GLU A 422 2.55 23.01 15.89
CA GLU A 422 1.42 22.32 16.50
C GLU A 422 1.36 20.89 15.99
N VAL A 423 1.28 19.90 16.89
CA VAL A 423 1.16 18.49 16.51
C VAL A 423 -0.29 18.17 16.15
N ARG A 424 -0.50 17.64 14.94
CA ARG A 424 -1.84 17.44 14.37
C ARG A 424 -2.26 15.96 14.25
N ARG A 425 -1.40 15.02 14.65
CA ARG A 425 -1.70 13.58 14.63
C ARG A 425 -2.50 13.13 15.84
N ARG A 426 -3.72 12.63 15.63
CA ARG A 426 -4.51 12.06 16.74
C ARG A 426 -3.82 10.81 17.29
N GLY A 427 -3.94 10.61 18.60
CA GLY A 427 -3.28 9.51 19.31
C GLY A 427 -1.81 9.76 19.65
N HIS A 428 -1.19 10.84 19.15
CA HIS A 428 0.13 11.26 19.62
C HIS A 428 0.03 11.93 21.01
N PRO A 429 0.98 11.72 21.96
CA PRO A 429 0.92 12.32 23.30
C PRO A 429 0.86 13.86 23.32
N LEU A 430 1.34 14.49 22.26
CA LEU A 430 1.36 15.95 22.08
C LEU A 430 0.24 16.46 21.16
N PHE A 431 -0.75 15.64 20.78
CA PHE A 431 -1.82 16.06 19.87
C PHE A 431 -2.51 17.37 20.31
N GLY A 432 -2.63 18.31 19.38
CA GLY A 432 -3.23 19.64 19.61
C GLY A 432 -2.34 20.61 20.40
N GLN A 433 -1.15 20.21 20.82
CA GLN A 433 -0.24 21.05 21.58
C GLN A 433 0.75 21.78 20.66
N LYS A 434 1.06 23.03 21.02
CA LYS A 434 2.16 23.80 20.44
C LYS A 434 3.44 23.45 21.17
N VAL A 435 4.44 22.96 20.44
CA VAL A 435 5.73 22.53 20.96
C VAL A 435 6.85 23.27 20.26
N VAL A 436 7.94 23.54 20.98
CA VAL A 436 9.14 24.14 20.41
C VAL A 436 10.09 23.01 20.04
N VAL A 437 10.39 22.86 18.76
CA VAL A 437 11.37 21.91 18.27
C VAL A 437 12.76 22.32 18.75
N SER A 438 13.37 21.43 19.53
CA SER A 438 14.64 21.65 20.23
C SER A 438 15.83 21.51 19.30
N ARG A 439 15.81 20.53 18.38
CA ARG A 439 16.82 20.37 17.33
C ARG A 439 16.18 19.86 16.04
N VAL A 440 16.77 20.29 14.93
CA VAL A 440 16.47 19.77 13.59
C VAL A 440 17.68 18.98 13.11
N HIS A 441 17.40 17.84 12.48
CA HIS A 441 18.40 16.89 12.02
C HIS A 441 18.22 16.64 10.52
N ILE A 442 19.32 16.49 9.79
CA ILE A 442 19.34 16.01 8.40
C ILE A 442 19.97 14.61 8.39
N VAL A 443 19.31 13.68 7.70
CA VAL A 443 19.81 12.32 7.49
C VAL A 443 20.02 12.11 5.99
N TYR A 444 21.28 11.93 5.57
CA TYR A 444 21.60 11.57 4.19
C TYR A 444 21.84 10.08 4.02
N ASP A 445 21.58 9.60 2.80
CA ASP A 445 22.08 8.30 2.34
C ASP A 445 23.61 8.32 2.27
N GLY A 446 24.23 7.45 3.07
CA GLY A 446 25.68 7.36 3.22
C GLY A 446 26.36 6.39 2.26
N GLU A 447 25.61 5.59 1.48
CA GLU A 447 26.15 4.44 0.74
C GLU A 447 27.23 4.85 -0.28
N LYS A 448 27.04 5.98 -0.97
CA LYS A 448 27.91 6.44 -2.06
C LYS A 448 28.59 7.78 -1.80
N LEU A 449 28.73 8.14 -0.52
CA LEU A 449 29.27 9.44 -0.14
C LEU A 449 30.81 9.39 -0.04
N ALA A 450 31.50 10.12 -0.92
CA ALA A 450 32.95 10.28 -0.86
C ALA A 450 33.40 11.00 0.44
N GLY A 451 34.60 10.69 0.93
CA GLY A 451 35.13 11.22 2.20
C GLY A 451 35.20 12.75 2.24
N GLU A 452 35.75 13.37 1.19
CA GLU A 452 35.83 14.83 1.05
C GLU A 452 34.45 15.52 1.04
N ILE A 453 33.41 14.85 0.51
CA ILE A 453 32.04 15.36 0.56
C ILE A 453 31.49 15.24 1.97
N ARG A 454 31.71 14.11 2.63
CA ARG A 454 31.29 13.88 4.01
C ARG A 454 31.87 14.95 4.95
N GLU A 455 33.15 15.25 4.82
CA GLU A 455 33.84 16.28 5.61
C GLU A 455 33.21 17.67 5.37
N ALA A 456 33.03 18.06 4.11
CA ALA A 456 32.43 19.35 3.76
C ALA A 456 30.98 19.51 4.27
N LEU A 457 30.22 18.41 4.31
CA LEU A 457 28.87 18.41 4.89
C LEU A 457 28.90 18.55 6.42
N PHE A 458 29.84 17.89 7.11
CA PHE A 458 29.99 18.02 8.55
C PHE A 458 30.41 19.43 8.98
N GLU A 459 31.38 20.03 8.28
CA GLU A 459 31.80 21.42 8.53
C GLU A 459 30.61 22.37 8.36
N GLN A 460 29.82 22.18 7.30
CA GLN A 460 28.66 23.01 7.04
C GLN A 460 27.54 22.82 8.07
N ALA A 461 27.34 21.59 8.55
CA ALA A 461 26.36 21.28 9.59
C ALA A 461 26.66 22.04 10.88
N GLN A 462 27.91 22.00 11.35
CA GLN A 462 28.36 22.73 12.54
C GLN A 462 28.09 24.23 12.44
N ALA A 463 28.23 24.83 11.26
CA ALA A 463 27.96 26.25 11.04
C ALA A 463 26.46 26.60 10.95
N SER A 464 25.60 25.64 10.61
CA SER A 464 24.18 25.86 10.31
C SER A 464 23.22 25.70 11.50
N GLY A 465 23.69 25.15 12.62
CA GLY A 465 22.85 24.85 13.78
C GLY A 465 21.88 23.68 13.57
N VAL A 466 22.16 22.84 12.58
CA VAL A 466 21.40 21.62 12.25
C VAL A 466 22.32 20.41 12.39
N GLU A 467 21.82 19.34 13.00
CA GLU A 467 22.59 18.12 13.24
C GLU A 467 22.62 17.23 11.97
N LEU A 468 23.77 16.66 11.64
CA LEU A 468 23.94 15.85 10.42
C LEU A 468 24.21 14.38 10.75
N HIS A 469 23.49 13.49 10.07
CA HIS A 469 23.54 12.04 10.19
C HIS A 469 23.66 11.38 8.82
N PHE A 470 24.21 10.17 8.78
CA PHE A 470 24.32 9.37 7.57
C PHE A 470 23.76 7.97 7.80
N HIS A 471 22.77 7.54 7.03
CA HIS A 471 22.24 6.18 7.12
C HIS A 471 22.73 5.36 5.93
N VAL A 472 23.22 4.15 6.20
CA VAL A 472 23.51 3.13 5.19
C VAL A 472 22.52 1.99 5.44
N PRO A 473 21.58 1.73 4.51
CA PRO A 473 20.51 0.75 4.67
C PRO A 473 20.96 -0.70 4.88
#